data_AF-A0A2K9ASA1-F1
#
_entry.id   AF-A0A2K9ASA1-F1
#
_cell.length_a   1.000
_cell.length_b   1.000
_cell.length_c   1.000
_cell.angle_alpha   90.00
_cell.angle_beta   90.00
_cell.angle_gamma   90.00
#
_symmetry.space_group_name_H-M   'P 1'
#
loop_
_entity.id
_entity.type
_entity.pdbx_description
1 polymer ?
#
loop_
_entity_poly.entity_id
_entity_poly.type
_entity_poly.pdbx_seq_one_letter_code
_entity_poly.pdbx_strand_id
1 'polypeptide(L)'
;MLNVIKERKSVRTYLKKDLSEKDLKAVKQIVKKHNETKGFFGHEVKLDFFEKPFVDAEKKAKIGTYGFITNPPSFIAGCVDNSFYGMVDYGFIFENMILDLTEQKLGTVWIGGTFDRHTFDFMQKEHEIVPTITPVGYEDKDHHSLKEDEVREHVHADRREPFDQLFFNNDFDTPLDETHAYAKALNYVRLAPSADNKQPWRVIVKGHDVHFYLERTPAYGESLEFDVQAIDMGIALSHFVKGLEELGFKFKVSNDFVNIKLPDFEYAFTVKVSS
;
A
#
# COMPACT_ATOMS: atom_id res chain seq x y z
N MET A 1 -16.79 3.12 -1.86
CA MET A 1 -15.30 3.06 -1.82
C MET A 1 -14.67 4.33 -1.26
N LEU A 2 -15.02 5.54 -1.72
CA LEU A 2 -14.43 6.80 -1.18
C LEU A 2 -14.43 6.90 0.35
N ASN A 3 -15.52 6.49 1.01
CA ASN A 3 -15.59 6.52 2.48
C ASN A 3 -14.54 5.61 3.12
N VAL A 4 -14.31 4.41 2.57
CA VAL A 4 -13.31 3.45 3.06
C VAL A 4 -11.91 4.03 2.91
N ILE A 5 -11.61 4.62 1.74
CA ILE A 5 -10.32 5.27 1.47
C ILE A 5 -10.05 6.42 2.46
N LYS A 6 -11.08 7.22 2.78
CA LYS A 6 -10.99 8.32 3.75
C LYS A 6 -10.90 7.84 5.20
N GLU A 7 -11.56 6.74 5.54
CA GLU A 7 -11.53 6.13 6.87
C GLU A 7 -10.21 5.41 7.14
N ARG A 8 -9.59 4.84 6.08
CA ARG A 8 -8.30 4.17 6.18
C ARG A 8 -7.25 5.17 6.67
N LYS A 9 -6.57 4.80 7.75
CA LYS A 9 -5.45 5.54 8.35
C LYS A 9 -4.49 4.55 8.99
N SER A 10 -3.25 4.96 9.17
CA SER A 10 -2.26 4.15 9.90
C SER A 10 -2.59 4.15 11.39
N VAL A 11 -3.08 3.02 11.89
CA VAL A 11 -3.39 2.80 13.31
C VAL A 11 -2.18 2.18 13.98
N ARG A 12 -1.66 2.83 15.03
CA ARG A 12 -0.50 2.31 15.78
C ARG A 12 -0.82 1.97 17.23
N THR A 13 -1.98 2.40 17.73
CA THR A 13 -2.46 2.07 19.08
C THR A 13 -3.72 1.24 19.01
N TYR A 14 -3.65 0.03 19.56
CA TYR A 14 -4.74 -0.94 19.54
C TYR A 14 -5.29 -1.21 20.94
N LEU A 15 -6.59 -1.51 21.01
CA LEU A 15 -7.21 -2.00 22.23
C LEU A 15 -6.55 -3.33 22.61
N LYS A 16 -6.30 -3.54 23.91
CA LYS A 16 -5.82 -4.81 24.45
C LYS A 16 -6.95 -5.85 24.48
N LYS A 17 -7.43 -6.21 23.29
CA LYS A 17 -8.60 -7.05 23.06
C LYS A 17 -8.35 -7.93 21.83
N ASP A 18 -8.55 -9.22 22.00
CA ASP A 18 -8.48 -10.18 20.89
C ASP A 18 -9.62 -9.93 19.89
N LEU A 19 -9.39 -10.31 18.63
CA LEU A 19 -10.43 -10.26 17.60
C LEU A 19 -11.61 -11.17 18.01
N SER A 20 -12.83 -10.68 17.81
CA SER A 20 -14.03 -11.51 17.97
C SER A 20 -14.01 -12.69 16.99
N GLU A 21 -14.72 -13.78 17.29
CA GLU A 21 -14.81 -14.94 16.36
C GLU A 21 -15.30 -14.53 14.96
N LYS A 22 -16.23 -13.56 14.90
CA LYS A 22 -16.73 -12.99 13.66
C LYS A 22 -15.61 -12.29 12.88
N ASP A 23 -14.86 -11.43 13.53
CA ASP A 23 -13.81 -10.64 12.88
C ASP A 23 -12.61 -11.51 12.51
N LEU A 24 -12.26 -12.47 13.35
CA LEU A 24 -11.24 -13.49 13.06
C LEU A 24 -11.58 -14.26 11.77
N LYS A 25 -12.85 -14.69 11.64
CA LYS A 25 -13.34 -15.36 10.43
C LYS A 25 -13.27 -14.43 9.22
N ALA A 26 -13.64 -13.15 9.37
CA ALA A 26 -13.56 -12.17 8.31
C ALA A 26 -12.12 -11.95 7.83
N VAL A 27 -11.15 -11.79 8.75
CA VAL A 27 -9.72 -11.65 8.42
C VAL A 27 -9.22 -12.85 7.63
N LYS A 28 -9.50 -14.08 8.10
CA LYS A 28 -9.09 -15.31 7.39
C LYS A 28 -9.69 -15.40 5.99
N GLN A 29 -10.95 -15.00 5.82
CA GLN A 29 -11.61 -14.98 4.51
C GLN A 29 -11.01 -13.93 3.57
N ILE A 30 -10.69 -12.74 4.08
CA ILE A 30 -10.04 -11.67 3.33
C ILE A 30 -8.63 -12.11 2.88
N VAL A 31 -7.82 -12.65 3.79
CA VAL A 31 -6.48 -13.16 3.47
C VAL A 31 -6.55 -14.25 2.41
N LYS A 32 -7.48 -15.21 2.55
CA LYS A 32 -7.70 -16.25 1.54
C LYS A 32 -8.07 -15.67 0.18
N LYS A 33 -9.03 -14.73 0.13
CA LYS A 33 -9.46 -14.06 -1.11
C LYS A 33 -8.28 -13.41 -1.84
N HIS A 34 -7.39 -12.73 -1.11
CA HIS A 34 -6.26 -12.03 -1.71
C HIS A 34 -5.10 -12.95 -2.10
N ASN A 35 -4.92 -14.09 -1.42
CA ASN A 35 -4.02 -15.17 -1.89
C ASN A 35 -4.47 -15.78 -3.23
N GLU A 36 -5.77 -15.74 -3.54
CA GLU A 36 -6.32 -16.21 -4.82
C GLU A 36 -6.32 -15.12 -5.90
N THR A 37 -5.92 -13.89 -5.56
CA THR A 37 -5.86 -12.74 -6.47
C THR A 37 -4.50 -12.68 -7.15
N LYS A 38 -4.50 -12.37 -8.45
CA LYS A 38 -3.27 -12.13 -9.20
C LYS A 38 -3.04 -10.63 -9.36
N GLY A 39 -1.79 -10.22 -9.21
CA GLY A 39 -1.37 -8.88 -9.60
C GLY A 39 -1.46 -8.69 -11.12
N PHE A 40 -1.33 -7.45 -11.57
CA PHE A 40 -1.39 -7.11 -12.99
C PHE A 40 -0.13 -7.50 -13.76
N PHE A 41 0.98 -7.73 -13.07
CA PHE A 41 2.27 -8.10 -13.66
C PHE A 41 2.62 -9.58 -13.44
N GLY A 42 1.67 -10.36 -12.91
CA GLY A 42 1.73 -11.82 -12.88
C GLY A 42 2.47 -12.43 -11.69
N HIS A 43 2.92 -11.63 -10.72
CA HIS A 43 3.57 -12.13 -9.52
C HIS A 43 2.55 -12.65 -8.51
N GLU A 44 2.92 -13.71 -7.79
CA GLU A 44 2.12 -14.29 -6.72
C GLU A 44 2.51 -13.68 -5.39
N VAL A 45 1.53 -13.19 -4.63
CA VAL A 45 1.73 -12.64 -3.28
C VAL A 45 1.15 -13.61 -2.28
N LYS A 46 2.00 -14.12 -1.39
CA LYS A 46 1.59 -15.04 -0.32
C LYS A 46 1.33 -14.25 0.95
N LEU A 47 0.13 -14.35 1.48
CA LEU A 47 -0.34 -13.68 2.69
C LEU A 47 -0.59 -14.71 3.78
N ASP A 48 0.06 -14.55 4.93
CA ASP A 48 -0.18 -15.37 6.12
C ASP A 48 -0.68 -14.51 7.28
N PHE A 49 -1.64 -15.06 8.02
CA PHE A 49 -2.24 -14.42 9.18
C PHE A 49 -1.83 -15.12 10.48
N PHE A 50 -1.35 -14.33 11.43
CA PHE A 50 -0.86 -14.77 12.73
C PHE A 50 -1.77 -14.22 13.84
N GLU A 51 -2.55 -15.10 14.47
CA GLU A 51 -3.57 -14.76 15.48
C GLU A 51 -3.01 -14.17 16.77
N LYS A 52 -1.72 -14.37 17.03
CA LYS A 52 -1.02 -13.78 18.16
C LYS A 52 0.22 -13.07 17.62
N PRO A 53 0.73 -12.04 18.32
CA PRO A 53 2.04 -11.49 18.01
C PRO A 53 3.02 -12.64 17.88
N PHE A 54 3.69 -12.75 16.72
CA PHE A 54 4.66 -13.80 16.54
C PHE A 54 5.74 -13.64 17.60
N VAL A 55 5.84 -14.66 18.44
CA VAL A 55 6.97 -14.86 19.34
C VAL A 55 7.67 -16.05 18.75
N ASP A 56 8.86 -15.82 18.19
CA ASP A 56 9.73 -16.92 17.78
C ASP A 56 10.02 -17.76 19.03
N ALA A 57 9.49 -18.98 19.08
CA ALA A 57 9.61 -19.85 20.23
C ALA A 57 11.05 -20.35 20.44
N GLU A 58 11.86 -20.40 19.37
CA GLU A 58 13.26 -20.81 19.43
C GLU A 58 14.19 -19.64 19.77
N LYS A 59 13.94 -18.45 19.20
CA LYS A 59 14.80 -17.26 19.41
C LYS A 59 14.35 -16.33 20.55
N LYS A 60 13.16 -16.57 21.15
CA LYS A 60 12.51 -15.65 22.13
C LYS A 60 12.39 -14.21 21.61
N ALA A 61 12.41 -14.01 20.30
CA ALA A 61 12.28 -12.71 19.66
C ALA A 61 10.78 -12.40 19.48
N LYS A 62 10.34 -11.24 19.97
CA LYS A 62 9.06 -10.66 19.58
C LYS A 62 9.24 -10.07 18.17
N ILE A 63 8.19 -10.03 17.34
CA ILE A 63 8.16 -9.09 16.19
C ILE A 63 8.57 -7.72 16.75
N GLY A 64 9.80 -7.33 16.47
CA GLY A 64 10.41 -6.17 17.08
C GLY A 64 9.84 -4.95 16.40
N THR A 65 8.63 -4.52 16.73
CA THR A 65 8.04 -3.27 16.19
C THR A 65 8.64 -2.01 16.85
N TYR A 66 9.79 -2.16 17.53
CA TYR A 66 10.60 -1.14 18.22
C TYR A 66 9.84 0.00 18.92
N GLY A 67 8.71 -0.31 19.56
CA GLY A 67 7.91 0.69 20.30
C GLY A 67 7.07 1.63 19.43
N PHE A 68 6.91 1.33 18.13
CA PHE A 68 6.04 2.04 17.19
C PHE A 68 4.59 1.56 17.21
N ILE A 69 4.32 0.37 17.78
CA ILE A 69 2.97 -0.21 17.85
C ILE A 69 2.66 -0.61 19.29
N THR A 70 1.47 -0.23 19.76
CA THR A 70 0.98 -0.52 21.11
C THR A 70 -0.12 -1.57 21.07
N ASN A 71 0.06 -2.67 21.81
CA ASN A 71 -0.89 -3.80 21.95
C ASN A 71 -1.41 -4.44 20.64
N PRO A 72 -0.57 -4.72 19.63
CA PRO A 72 -1.06 -5.37 18.42
C PRO A 72 -1.61 -6.76 18.75
N PRO A 73 -2.87 -7.09 18.43
CA PRO A 73 -3.44 -8.39 18.82
C PRO A 73 -3.07 -9.50 17.82
N SER A 74 -2.90 -9.15 16.54
CA SER A 74 -2.58 -10.09 15.46
C SER A 74 -1.86 -9.38 14.31
N PHE A 75 -1.30 -10.15 13.37
CA PHE A 75 -0.55 -9.62 12.24
C PHE A 75 -0.85 -10.38 10.96
N ILE A 76 -0.70 -9.69 9.83
CA ILE A 76 -0.59 -10.29 8.50
C ILE A 76 0.80 -9.95 7.95
N ALA A 77 1.48 -10.95 7.42
CA ALA A 77 2.72 -10.78 6.66
C ALA A 77 2.45 -11.17 5.22
N GLY A 78 3.11 -10.47 4.29
CA GLY A 78 3.05 -10.80 2.87
C GLY A 78 4.45 -11.08 2.33
N CYS A 79 4.58 -12.10 1.48
CA CYS A 79 5.80 -12.52 0.81
C CYS A 79 5.63 -12.44 -0.72
N VAL A 80 6.65 -11.98 -1.43
CA VAL A 80 6.63 -11.80 -2.90
C VAL A 80 8.04 -11.85 -3.47
N ASP A 81 8.17 -12.13 -4.77
CA ASP A 81 9.42 -11.96 -5.51
C ASP A 81 10.00 -10.55 -5.32
N ASN A 82 11.28 -10.47 -4.95
CA ASN A 82 12.01 -9.23 -4.74
C ASN A 82 12.44 -8.60 -6.08
N SER A 83 11.45 -8.14 -6.84
CA SER A 83 11.60 -7.42 -8.10
C SER A 83 10.71 -6.18 -8.12
N PHE A 84 10.98 -5.21 -9.00
CA PHE A 84 10.16 -4.00 -9.09
C PHE A 84 8.66 -4.33 -9.29
N TYR A 85 8.33 -5.17 -10.28
CA TYR A 85 6.94 -5.51 -10.57
C TYR A 85 6.34 -6.50 -9.56
N GLY A 86 7.17 -7.32 -8.89
CA GLY A 86 6.75 -8.09 -7.71
C GLY A 86 6.27 -7.16 -6.60
N MET A 87 7.02 -6.09 -6.33
CA MET A 87 6.65 -5.07 -5.34
C MET A 87 5.41 -4.25 -5.75
N VAL A 88 5.24 -3.95 -7.04
CA VAL A 88 4.02 -3.30 -7.53
C VAL A 88 2.79 -4.21 -7.35
N ASP A 89 2.89 -5.48 -7.75
CA ASP A 89 1.81 -6.46 -7.54
C ASP A 89 1.50 -6.65 -6.05
N TYR A 90 2.55 -6.66 -5.22
CA TYR A 90 2.44 -6.70 -3.76
C TYR A 90 1.69 -5.50 -3.20
N GLY A 91 2.10 -4.28 -3.54
CA GLY A 91 1.43 -3.06 -3.12
C GLY A 91 -0.04 -3.04 -3.52
N PHE A 92 -0.34 -3.50 -4.74
CA PHE A 92 -1.71 -3.61 -5.23
C PHE A 92 -2.55 -4.59 -4.39
N ILE A 93 -2.08 -5.83 -4.21
CA ILE A 93 -2.83 -6.88 -3.49
C ILE A 93 -2.96 -6.52 -2.01
N PHE A 94 -1.87 -6.12 -1.37
CA PHE A 94 -1.83 -5.85 0.07
C PHE A 94 -2.66 -4.62 0.44
N GLU A 95 -2.70 -3.57 -0.40
CA GLU A 95 -3.59 -2.42 -0.17
C GLU A 95 -5.06 -2.80 -0.36
N ASN A 96 -5.41 -3.62 -1.37
CA ASN A 96 -6.78 -4.11 -1.52
C ASN A 96 -7.22 -4.92 -0.29
N MET A 97 -6.33 -5.72 0.29
CA MET A 97 -6.54 -6.42 1.56
C MET A 97 -6.76 -5.44 2.72
N ILE A 98 -5.94 -4.39 2.83
CA ILE A 98 -6.08 -3.35 3.86
C ILE A 98 -7.42 -2.61 3.74
N LEU A 99 -7.87 -2.30 2.52
CA LEU A 99 -9.16 -1.66 2.29
C LEU A 99 -10.33 -2.58 2.69
N ASP A 100 -10.27 -3.87 2.36
CA ASP A 100 -11.27 -4.86 2.80
C ASP A 100 -11.29 -4.98 4.34
N LEU A 101 -10.14 -4.94 5.01
CA LEU A 101 -10.04 -4.93 6.49
C LEU A 101 -10.61 -3.64 7.08
N THR A 102 -10.38 -2.50 6.42
CA THR A 102 -10.94 -1.20 6.80
C THR A 102 -12.47 -1.23 6.73
N GLU A 103 -13.05 -1.89 5.71
CA GLU A 103 -14.51 -2.09 5.62
C GLU A 103 -15.06 -2.91 6.80
N GLN A 104 -14.27 -3.84 7.35
CA GLN A 104 -14.60 -4.57 8.57
C GLN A 104 -14.34 -3.77 9.86
N LYS A 105 -14.00 -2.48 9.76
CA LYS A 105 -13.65 -1.59 10.88
C LYS A 105 -12.46 -2.08 11.70
N LEU A 106 -11.52 -2.76 11.06
CA LEU A 106 -10.26 -3.19 11.64
C LEU A 106 -9.15 -2.19 11.27
N GLY A 107 -8.37 -1.77 12.26
CA GLY A 107 -7.24 -0.88 12.09
C GLY A 107 -6.00 -1.62 11.59
N THR A 108 -5.24 -0.97 10.72
CA THR A 108 -4.03 -1.50 10.09
C THR A 108 -2.94 -0.44 10.02
N VAL A 109 -1.70 -0.86 9.80
CA VAL A 109 -0.59 0.04 9.49
C VAL A 109 0.47 -0.71 8.69
N TRP A 110 0.92 -0.09 7.60
CA TRP A 110 2.08 -0.54 6.84
C TRP A 110 3.35 -0.44 7.69
N ILE A 111 4.05 -1.57 7.89
CA ILE A 111 5.33 -1.63 8.60
C ILE A 111 6.37 -2.28 7.69
N GLY A 112 7.28 -1.46 7.16
CA GLY A 112 8.36 -1.90 6.26
C GLY A 112 9.75 -1.87 6.90
N GLY A 113 10.10 -0.81 7.64
CA GLY A 113 11.47 -0.57 8.12
C GLY A 113 11.74 -0.88 9.59
N THR A 114 10.71 -1.17 10.39
CA THR A 114 10.82 -1.22 11.86
C THR A 114 10.46 -2.58 12.44
N PHE A 115 10.66 -3.66 11.70
CA PHE A 115 10.52 -5.03 12.21
C PHE A 115 11.70 -5.90 11.83
N ASP A 116 11.98 -6.93 12.63
CA ASP A 116 12.96 -7.95 12.29
C ASP A 116 12.39 -8.88 11.22
N ARG A 117 12.81 -8.66 9.98
CA ARG A 117 12.35 -9.43 8.81
C ARG A 117 12.78 -10.89 8.85
N HIS A 118 13.92 -11.20 9.48
CA HIS A 118 14.44 -12.56 9.60
C HIS A 118 13.53 -13.48 10.43
N THR A 119 12.63 -12.89 11.21
CA THR A 119 11.55 -13.61 11.89
C THR A 119 10.63 -14.34 10.90
N PHE A 120 10.58 -13.90 9.64
CA PHE A 120 9.73 -14.45 8.58
C PHE A 120 10.51 -15.20 7.49
N ASP A 121 11.76 -15.62 7.74
CA ASP A 121 12.56 -16.38 6.76
C ASP A 121 11.86 -17.68 6.33
N PHE A 122 11.05 -18.29 7.21
CA PHE A 122 10.28 -19.50 6.90
C PHE A 122 9.21 -19.29 5.81
N MET A 123 8.81 -18.05 5.51
CA MET A 123 7.86 -17.71 4.45
C MET A 123 8.51 -17.52 3.08
N GLN A 124 9.85 -17.38 3.03
CA GLN A 124 10.58 -16.86 1.88
C GLN A 124 11.35 -17.96 1.16
N LYS A 125 11.38 -17.89 -0.17
CA LYS A 125 12.41 -18.53 -1.01
C LYS A 125 13.55 -17.54 -1.28
N GLU A 126 14.65 -18.01 -1.87
CA GLU A 126 15.87 -17.20 -2.12
C GLU A 126 15.64 -15.89 -2.89
N HIS A 127 14.65 -15.85 -3.79
CA HIS A 127 14.29 -14.66 -4.58
C HIS A 127 13.08 -13.91 -4.04
N GLU A 128 12.47 -14.41 -2.97
CA GLU A 128 11.29 -13.80 -2.34
C GLU A 128 11.73 -13.01 -1.11
N ILE A 129 10.90 -12.05 -0.71
CA ILE A 129 11.08 -11.28 0.52
C ILE A 129 9.73 -11.04 1.17
N VAL A 130 9.70 -10.89 2.50
CA VAL A 130 8.56 -10.30 3.21
C VAL A 130 8.82 -8.81 3.36
N PRO A 131 8.42 -7.93 2.43
CA PRO A 131 8.82 -6.52 2.49
C PRO A 131 8.10 -5.76 3.60
N THR A 132 6.84 -6.10 3.89
CA THR A 132 6.05 -5.43 4.92
C THR A 132 5.18 -6.40 5.70
N ILE A 133 4.78 -5.96 6.89
CA ILE A 133 3.73 -6.57 7.69
C ILE A 133 2.68 -5.51 8.04
N THR A 134 1.47 -5.95 8.42
CA THR A 134 0.49 -5.09 9.08
C THR A 134 -0.07 -5.76 10.32
N PRO A 135 -0.08 -5.09 11.48
CA PRO A 135 -0.96 -5.50 12.56
C PRO A 135 -2.42 -5.35 12.14
N VAL A 136 -3.29 -6.14 12.76
CA VAL A 136 -4.74 -6.09 12.56
C VAL A 136 -5.40 -6.15 13.93
N GLY A 137 -6.27 -5.19 14.24
CA GLY A 137 -6.95 -5.09 15.53
C GLY A 137 -7.93 -3.93 15.61
N TYR A 138 -8.52 -3.73 16.80
CA TYR A 138 -9.38 -2.57 17.04
C TYR A 138 -8.54 -1.37 17.47
N GLU A 139 -8.72 -0.23 16.80
CA GLU A 139 -8.09 1.03 17.19
C GLU A 139 -8.53 1.45 18.61
N ASP A 140 -7.57 1.82 19.45
CA ASP A 140 -7.84 2.48 20.73
C ASP A 140 -7.89 4.00 20.52
N LYS A 141 -9.11 4.54 20.42
CA LYS A 141 -9.35 5.97 20.19
C LYS A 141 -9.25 6.82 21.46
N ASP A 142 -9.36 6.18 22.63
CA ASP A 142 -9.39 6.87 23.91
C ASP A 142 -7.97 7.05 24.49
N HIS A 143 -7.04 6.17 24.09
CA HIS A 143 -5.65 6.16 24.56
C HIS A 143 -4.66 6.32 23.41
N HIS A 144 -4.88 7.31 22.54
CA HIS A 144 -3.90 7.65 21.50
C HIS A 144 -2.51 7.86 22.11
N SER A 145 -1.52 7.12 21.59
CA SER A 145 -0.14 7.24 22.04
C SER A 145 0.45 8.57 21.59
N LEU A 146 1.06 9.33 22.50
CA LEU A 146 1.80 10.56 22.15
C LEU A 146 2.84 10.32 21.05
N LYS A 147 3.46 9.12 21.02
CA LYS A 147 4.40 8.72 19.97
C LYS A 147 3.73 8.53 18.61
N GLU A 148 2.47 8.11 18.58
CA GLU A 148 1.71 8.00 17.34
C GLU A 148 1.42 9.38 16.75
N ASP A 149 1.03 10.34 17.60
CA ASP A 149 0.82 11.73 17.18
C ASP A 149 2.12 12.35 16.66
N GLU A 150 3.25 12.17 17.36
CA GLU A 150 4.57 12.62 16.90
C GLU A 150 4.96 12.03 15.54
N VAL A 151 4.78 10.71 15.34
CA VAL A 151 5.08 10.06 14.06
C VAL A 151 4.18 10.62 12.96
N ARG A 152 2.87 10.76 13.22
CA ARG A 152 1.91 11.30 12.24
C ARG A 152 2.23 12.74 11.86
N GLU A 153 2.62 13.56 12.82
CA GLU A 153 3.01 14.94 12.59
C GLU A 153 4.31 15.02 11.79
N HIS A 154 5.33 14.25 12.19
CA HIS A 154 6.65 14.23 11.54
C HIS A 154 6.58 13.82 10.06
N VAL A 155 5.78 12.79 9.74
CA VAL A 155 5.60 12.33 8.35
C VAL A 155 4.46 13.05 7.64
N HIS A 156 3.82 14.04 8.29
CA HIS A 156 2.67 14.77 7.75
C HIS A 156 1.55 13.85 7.23
N ALA A 157 1.22 12.78 7.96
CA ALA A 157 0.42 11.65 7.49
C ALA A 157 -0.96 12.01 6.90
N ASP A 158 -1.53 13.15 7.28
CA ASP A 158 -2.85 13.62 6.83
C ASP A 158 -2.78 14.67 5.71
N ARG A 159 -1.58 15.13 5.33
CA ARG A 159 -1.37 16.04 4.20
C ARG A 159 -1.30 15.26 2.91
N ARG A 160 -1.82 15.85 1.83
CA ARG A 160 -1.70 15.34 0.46
C ARG A 160 -1.24 16.44 -0.46
N GLU A 161 -0.41 16.07 -1.42
CA GLU A 161 0.03 17.00 -2.46
C GLU A 161 -1.19 17.52 -3.24
N PRO A 162 -1.12 18.77 -3.73
CA PRO A 162 -2.13 19.33 -4.62
C PRO A 162 -2.35 18.46 -5.86
N PHE A 163 -3.60 18.42 -6.36
CA PHE A 163 -3.98 17.60 -7.52
C PHE A 163 -3.16 17.95 -8.77
N ASP A 164 -2.94 19.25 -8.98
CA ASP A 164 -2.19 19.83 -10.11
C ASP A 164 -0.67 19.60 -10.07
N GLN A 165 -0.14 19.09 -8.95
CA GLN A 165 1.27 18.68 -8.83
C GLN A 165 1.49 17.18 -9.08
N LEU A 166 0.42 16.39 -9.05
CA LEU A 166 0.48 14.94 -9.20
C LEU A 166 -0.01 14.47 -10.57
N PHE A 167 -0.96 15.17 -11.17
CA PHE A 167 -1.69 14.70 -12.35
C PHE A 167 -1.71 15.73 -13.47
N PHE A 168 -1.37 15.27 -14.67
CA PHE A 168 -1.11 16.13 -15.81
C PHE A 168 -1.78 15.61 -17.09
N ASN A 169 -1.96 16.51 -18.05
CA ASN A 169 -2.59 16.26 -19.34
C ASN A 169 -1.55 16.31 -20.46
N ASN A 170 -1.35 15.19 -21.16
CA ASN A 170 -0.39 14.97 -22.26
C ASN A 170 1.12 15.10 -21.94
N ASP A 171 1.52 16.00 -21.06
CA ASP A 171 2.90 16.30 -20.64
C ASP A 171 2.94 16.69 -19.15
N PHE A 172 4.12 16.97 -18.56
CA PHE A 172 4.26 17.37 -17.15
C PHE A 172 4.12 18.89 -16.92
N ASP A 173 3.97 19.67 -17.96
CA ASP A 173 3.87 21.13 -17.86
C ASP A 173 2.40 21.59 -17.78
N THR A 174 1.47 20.69 -18.12
CA THR A 174 0.03 20.98 -18.20
C THR A 174 -0.74 20.22 -17.13
N PRO A 175 -1.13 20.85 -16.00
CA PRO A 175 -1.97 20.20 -15.00
C PRO A 175 -3.28 19.64 -15.56
N LEU A 176 -3.73 18.51 -15.01
CA LEU A 176 -5.01 17.91 -15.39
C LEU A 176 -6.16 18.68 -14.73
N ASP A 177 -7.19 19.01 -15.51
CA ASP A 177 -8.41 19.65 -15.01
C ASP A 177 -9.23 18.68 -14.13
N GLU A 178 -9.71 19.13 -12.97
CA GLU A 178 -10.50 18.31 -12.04
C GLU A 178 -11.88 17.89 -12.59
N THR A 179 -12.33 18.46 -13.72
CA THR A 179 -13.52 18.04 -14.46
C THR A 179 -13.26 16.86 -15.42
N HIS A 180 -12.01 16.42 -15.56
CA HIS A 180 -11.66 15.30 -16.43
C HIS A 180 -12.38 14.00 -16.01
N ALA A 181 -12.74 13.14 -16.97
CA ALA A 181 -13.50 11.92 -16.71
C ALA A 181 -12.84 10.96 -15.70
N TYR A 182 -11.51 11.01 -15.59
CA TYR A 182 -10.71 10.19 -14.66
C TYR A 182 -10.35 10.92 -13.36
N ALA A 183 -10.72 12.19 -13.18
CA ALA A 183 -10.31 13.00 -12.04
C ALA A 183 -10.75 12.38 -10.69
N LYS A 184 -11.95 11.79 -10.64
CA LYS A 184 -12.42 11.07 -9.44
C LYS A 184 -11.51 9.90 -9.08
N ALA A 185 -11.09 9.09 -10.06
CA ALA A 185 -10.20 7.96 -9.84
C ALA A 185 -8.79 8.40 -9.45
N LEU A 186 -8.27 9.47 -10.07
CA LEU A 186 -6.98 10.06 -9.69
C LEU A 186 -7.02 10.69 -8.29
N ASN A 187 -8.16 11.25 -7.88
CA ASN A 187 -8.30 11.74 -6.51
C ASN A 187 -8.27 10.60 -5.48
N TYR A 188 -8.62 9.36 -5.85
CA TYR A 188 -8.41 8.21 -4.96
C TYR A 188 -6.91 7.92 -4.83
N VAL A 189 -6.16 7.96 -5.94
CA VAL A 189 -4.69 7.85 -5.92
C VAL A 189 -4.07 8.90 -5.00
N ARG A 190 -4.52 10.15 -5.12
CA ARG A 190 -4.05 11.24 -4.24
C ARG A 190 -4.29 10.97 -2.76
N LEU A 191 -5.34 10.23 -2.39
CA LEU A 191 -5.61 9.92 -0.98
C LEU A 191 -4.83 8.69 -0.48
N ALA A 192 -4.26 7.90 -1.38
CA ALA A 192 -3.57 6.66 -1.07
C ALA A 192 -2.39 6.88 -0.10
N PRO A 193 -2.07 5.89 0.77
CA PRO A 193 -0.89 5.98 1.61
C PRO A 193 0.40 5.81 0.79
N SER A 194 1.52 6.24 1.36
CA SER A 194 2.87 5.94 0.85
C SER A 194 3.89 5.96 1.99
N ALA A 195 5.04 5.33 1.80
CA ALA A 195 6.13 5.33 2.77
C ALA A 195 6.57 6.77 3.09
N ASP A 196 6.63 7.11 4.38
CA ASP A 196 6.85 8.46 4.91
C ASP A 196 6.03 9.57 4.22
N ASN A 197 4.83 9.20 3.71
CA ASN A 197 3.92 10.06 2.97
C ASN A 197 4.56 10.81 1.78
N LYS A 198 5.56 10.19 1.12
CA LYS A 198 6.30 10.83 0.02
C LYS A 198 5.48 11.02 -1.25
N GLN A 199 4.38 10.27 -1.42
CA GLN A 199 3.45 10.38 -2.56
C GLN A 199 4.18 10.41 -3.91
N PRO A 200 4.99 9.38 -4.21
CA PRO A 200 6.04 9.49 -5.22
C PRO A 200 5.53 9.33 -6.66
N TRP A 201 4.21 9.23 -6.86
CA TRP A 201 3.62 9.06 -8.18
C TRP A 201 3.49 10.40 -8.91
N ARG A 202 3.72 10.38 -10.21
CA ARG A 202 3.32 11.42 -11.17
C ARG A 202 2.58 10.75 -12.31
N VAL A 203 1.45 11.32 -12.75
CA VAL A 203 0.57 10.66 -13.73
C VAL A 203 0.28 11.58 -14.90
N ILE A 204 0.48 11.07 -16.11
CA ILE A 204 0.05 11.73 -17.35
C ILE A 204 -1.16 11.00 -17.90
N VAL A 205 -2.23 11.74 -18.16
CA VAL A 205 -3.34 11.28 -18.99
C VAL A 205 -3.11 11.70 -20.44
N LYS A 206 -3.07 10.73 -21.35
CA LYS A 206 -2.88 10.96 -22.79
C LYS A 206 -3.93 10.19 -23.58
N GLY A 207 -5.00 10.90 -23.98
CA GLY A 207 -6.18 10.25 -24.56
C GLY A 207 -6.82 9.30 -23.55
N HIS A 208 -6.84 8.00 -23.85
CA HIS A 208 -7.38 6.98 -22.95
C HIS A 208 -6.31 6.23 -22.14
N ASP A 209 -5.03 6.55 -22.35
CA ASP A 209 -3.93 5.93 -21.63
C ASP A 209 -3.55 6.81 -20.43
N VAL A 210 -3.39 6.18 -19.26
CA VAL A 210 -3.00 6.82 -18.01
C VAL A 210 -1.65 6.27 -17.58
N HIS A 211 -0.60 7.07 -17.79
CA HIS A 211 0.80 6.70 -17.59
C HIS A 211 1.26 7.08 -16.19
N PHE A 212 1.71 6.11 -15.41
CA PHE A 212 2.26 6.29 -14.07
C PHE A 212 3.78 6.34 -14.12
N TYR A 213 4.34 7.34 -13.46
CA TYR A 213 5.76 7.56 -13.27
C TYR A 213 6.07 7.66 -11.79
N LEU A 214 7.29 7.26 -11.44
CA LEU A 214 7.84 7.25 -10.10
C LEU A 214 8.91 8.33 -10.00
N GLU A 215 8.70 9.27 -9.08
CA GLU A 215 9.69 10.23 -8.61
C GLU A 215 10.43 9.63 -7.41
N ARG A 216 11.70 9.30 -7.58
CA ARG A 216 12.51 8.65 -6.54
C ARG A 216 12.76 9.62 -5.39
N THR A 217 12.53 9.15 -4.17
CA THR A 217 12.98 9.85 -2.96
C THR A 217 14.42 9.42 -2.67
N PRO A 218 15.41 10.33 -2.69
CA PRO A 218 16.83 9.95 -2.55
C PRO A 218 17.15 9.10 -1.31
N ALA A 219 16.44 9.32 -0.20
CA ALA A 219 16.66 8.60 1.06
C ALA A 219 16.37 7.08 1.00
N TYR A 220 15.60 6.61 0.01
CA TYR A 220 15.24 5.19 -0.12
C TYR A 220 16.17 4.39 -1.04
N GLY A 221 16.97 5.04 -1.89
CA GLY A 221 17.77 4.36 -2.92
C GLY A 221 18.90 3.45 -2.40
N GLU A 222 19.26 3.55 -1.12
CA GLU A 222 20.42 2.82 -0.55
C GLU A 222 20.11 2.07 0.77
N SER A 223 18.91 2.22 1.35
CA SER A 223 18.68 1.91 2.77
C SER A 223 17.86 0.63 3.04
N LEU A 224 17.19 0.05 2.04
CA LEU A 224 16.31 -1.11 2.21
C LEU A 224 16.69 -2.23 1.23
N GLU A 225 16.51 -3.48 1.68
CA GLU A 225 16.74 -4.70 0.88
C GLU A 225 15.70 -4.90 -0.25
N PHE A 226 14.72 -4.01 -0.35
CA PHE A 226 13.63 -4.03 -1.32
C PHE A 226 13.24 -2.61 -1.74
N ASP A 227 12.58 -2.50 -2.89
CA ASP A 227 12.09 -1.23 -3.42
C ASP A 227 10.75 -0.83 -2.78
N VAL A 228 10.81 0.01 -1.74
CA VAL A 228 9.61 0.51 -1.05
C VAL A 228 8.74 1.39 -1.93
N GLN A 229 9.33 2.16 -2.85
CA GLN A 229 8.55 3.06 -3.71
C GLN A 229 7.85 2.30 -4.85
N ALA A 230 8.34 1.12 -5.23
CA ALA A 230 7.59 0.20 -6.09
C ALA A 230 6.30 -0.31 -5.41
N ILE A 231 6.32 -0.55 -4.09
CA ILE A 231 5.10 -0.84 -3.31
C ILE A 231 4.15 0.37 -3.34
N ASP A 232 4.66 1.58 -3.17
CA ASP A 232 3.85 2.81 -3.26
C ASP A 232 3.15 2.93 -4.62
N MET A 233 3.82 2.55 -5.71
CA MET A 233 3.21 2.52 -7.05
C MET A 233 2.09 1.47 -7.16
N GLY A 234 2.24 0.31 -6.51
CA GLY A 234 1.18 -0.70 -6.39
C GLY A 234 -0.04 -0.22 -5.59
N ILE A 235 0.22 0.50 -4.49
CA ILE A 235 -0.81 1.15 -3.68
C ILE A 235 -1.58 2.18 -4.53
N ALA A 236 -0.87 3.04 -5.26
CA ALA A 236 -1.45 4.01 -6.19
C ALA A 236 -2.34 3.31 -7.25
N LEU A 237 -1.86 2.21 -7.84
CA LEU A 237 -2.62 1.41 -8.79
C LEU A 237 -3.92 0.85 -8.18
N SER A 238 -3.87 0.38 -6.93
CA SER A 238 -5.04 -0.12 -6.21
C SER A 238 -6.14 0.93 -6.14
N HIS A 239 -5.80 2.13 -5.66
CA HIS A 239 -6.75 3.22 -5.53
C HIS A 239 -7.28 3.72 -6.88
N PHE A 240 -6.44 3.77 -7.91
CA PHE A 240 -6.86 4.14 -9.25
C PHE A 240 -7.87 3.15 -9.83
N VAL A 241 -7.58 1.85 -9.74
CA VAL A 241 -8.46 0.76 -10.19
C VAL A 241 -9.81 0.84 -9.49
N LYS A 242 -9.83 1.04 -8.16
CA LYS A 242 -11.07 1.25 -7.42
C LYS A 242 -11.90 2.43 -7.91
N GLY A 243 -11.22 3.51 -8.29
CA GLY A 243 -11.86 4.67 -8.89
C GLY A 243 -12.48 4.37 -10.26
N LEU A 244 -11.74 3.66 -11.13
CA LEU A 244 -12.22 3.25 -12.45
C LEU A 244 -13.39 2.27 -12.36
N GLU A 245 -13.30 1.28 -11.48
CA GLU A 245 -14.38 0.31 -11.20
C GLU A 245 -15.66 1.02 -10.74
N GLU A 246 -15.55 2.00 -9.83
CA GLU A 246 -16.69 2.78 -9.34
C GLU A 246 -17.32 3.65 -10.45
N LEU A 247 -16.52 4.10 -11.41
CA LEU A 247 -16.97 4.86 -12.58
C LEU A 247 -17.51 3.96 -13.71
N GLY A 248 -17.38 2.64 -13.59
CA GLY A 248 -17.82 1.68 -14.61
C GLY A 248 -16.89 1.58 -15.82
N PHE A 249 -15.66 2.09 -15.72
CA PHE A 249 -14.68 2.00 -16.80
C PHE A 249 -14.09 0.59 -16.89
N LYS A 250 -13.89 0.12 -18.12
CA LYS A 250 -13.05 -1.05 -18.39
C LYS A 250 -11.62 -0.59 -18.60
N PHE A 251 -10.65 -1.44 -18.28
CA PHE A 251 -9.25 -1.08 -18.44
C PHE A 251 -8.35 -2.31 -18.61
N LYS A 252 -7.13 -2.06 -19.05
CA LYS A 252 -6.02 -3.02 -19.05
C LYS A 252 -4.77 -2.34 -18.49
N VAL A 253 -4.05 -3.02 -17.61
CA VAL A 253 -2.75 -2.56 -17.12
C VAL A 253 -1.64 -3.17 -17.99
N SER A 254 -0.63 -2.38 -18.33
CA SER A 254 0.54 -2.83 -19.09
C SER A 254 1.80 -2.07 -18.67
N ASN A 255 2.92 -2.78 -18.60
CA ASN A 255 4.25 -2.20 -18.46
C ASN A 255 5.02 -2.17 -19.80
N ASP A 256 4.31 -2.30 -20.93
CA ASP A 256 4.89 -2.15 -22.26
C ASP A 256 5.59 -0.78 -22.32
N PHE A 257 6.92 -0.82 -22.34
CA PHE A 257 7.79 0.33 -22.09
C PHE A 257 7.53 1.44 -23.10
N VAL A 258 7.18 2.63 -22.60
CA VAL A 258 7.20 3.85 -23.39
C VAL A 258 8.51 4.55 -23.06
N ASN A 259 9.46 4.53 -24.00
CA ASN A 259 10.76 5.15 -23.82
C ASN A 259 10.63 6.68 -23.81
N ILE A 260 10.36 7.25 -22.64
CA ILE A 260 10.41 8.68 -22.42
C ILE A 260 11.51 8.90 -21.40
N LYS A 261 12.67 9.36 -21.86
CA LYS A 261 13.72 9.84 -20.97
C LYS A 261 13.21 11.12 -20.30
N LEU A 262 12.71 10.95 -19.08
CA LEU A 262 12.43 12.04 -18.16
C LEU A 262 13.53 11.94 -17.11
N PRO A 263 14.48 12.88 -17.05
CA PRO A 263 15.64 12.76 -16.17
C PRO A 263 15.25 12.60 -14.69
N ASP A 264 14.08 13.11 -14.31
CA ASP A 264 13.60 13.14 -12.92
C ASP A 264 12.58 12.04 -12.59
N PHE A 265 12.06 11.32 -13.60
CA PHE A 265 10.95 10.37 -13.42
C PHE A 265 11.22 9.01 -14.07
N GLU A 266 11.04 7.94 -13.30
CA GLU A 266 11.09 6.57 -13.79
C GLU A 266 9.70 6.12 -14.26
N TYR A 267 9.58 5.62 -15.48
CA TYR A 267 8.31 5.06 -15.95
C TYR A 267 7.98 3.75 -15.22
N ALA A 268 6.77 3.64 -14.66
CA ALA A 268 6.31 2.45 -13.94
C ALA A 268 5.38 1.58 -14.80
N PHE A 269 4.23 2.10 -15.21
CA PHE A 269 3.25 1.36 -16.01
C PHE A 269 2.20 2.29 -16.62
N THR A 270 1.35 1.73 -17.49
CA THR A 270 0.19 2.41 -18.06
C THR A 270 -1.09 1.64 -17.73
N VAL A 271 -2.16 2.38 -17.43
CA VAL A 271 -3.53 1.87 -17.40
C VAL A 271 -4.25 2.39 -18.64
N LYS A 272 -4.57 1.49 -19.57
CA LYS A 272 -5.30 1.79 -20.80
C LYS A 272 -6.79 1.65 -20.52
N VAL A 273 -7.49 2.76 -20.47
CA VAL A 273 -8.94 2.79 -20.20
C VAL A 273 -9.69 2.57 -21.51
N SER A 274 -10.73 1.76 -21.50
CA SER A 274 -11.63 1.60 -22.64
C SER A 274 -13.03 2.12 -22.32
N SER A 275 -13.62 2.77 -23.32
CA SER A 275 -15.03 3.15 -23.38
C SER A 275 -15.93 1.92 -23.50
#